data_AF-A0A1T2KS85-F1
#
_entry.id   AF-A0A1T2KS85-F1
#
_cell.length_a   1.000
_cell.length_b   1.000
_cell.length_c   1.000
_cell.angle_alpha   90.00
_cell.angle_beta   90.00
_cell.angle_gamma   90.00
#
_symmetry.space_group_name_H-M   'P 1'
#
loop_
_entity.id
_entity.type
_entity.pdbx_description
1 polymer ?
#
loop_
_entity_poly.entity_id
_entity_poly.type
_entity_poly.pdbx_seq_one_letter_code
_entity_poly.pdbx_strand_id
1 'polypeptide(L)'
;MTQGVDHGQKKFFGEHLIDRRLISEADVLEALTLQREETPTFEKMAVKIGAMNMSQVFKALTMQAETDLSFMDVALRHGLIDEPQAETVLDCIQSNKPAIGEALIKLGKIDRKTMERELDRFQDSIQVYEDVQGLLQEITLFQSLDEVALRSLANITTVIDYDADDYVL
;
A
#
# COMPACT_ATOMS: atom_id res chain seq x y z
N MET A 1 6.57 9.07 31.70
CA MET A 1 6.95 9.79 30.47
C MET A 1 6.01 9.30 29.39
N THR A 2 4.87 9.96 29.25
CA THR A 2 3.83 9.65 28.26
C THR A 2 4.23 10.31 26.94
N GLN A 3 4.71 9.52 25.98
CA GLN A 3 4.87 10.01 24.61
C GLN A 3 3.48 10.25 24.03
N GLY A 4 3.24 11.49 23.61
CA GLY A 4 2.05 11.91 22.89
C GLY A 4 1.99 11.13 21.59
N VAL A 5 0.89 10.39 21.43
CA VAL A 5 0.60 9.58 20.27
C VAL A 5 0.27 10.54 19.12
N ASP A 6 1.07 10.46 18.08
CA ASP A 6 0.91 11.13 16.78
C ASP A 6 -0.36 10.58 16.09
N HIS A 7 -1.45 11.35 16.07
CA HIS A 7 -2.75 10.92 15.53
C HIS A 7 -3.02 11.41 14.10
N GLY A 8 -1.98 11.62 13.30
CA GLY A 8 -2.10 11.91 11.87
C GLY A 8 -2.13 10.68 10.95
N GLN A 9 -2.53 9.49 11.43
CA GLN A 9 -2.41 8.26 10.62
C GLN A 9 -3.44 8.20 9.48
N LYS A 10 -2.92 8.21 8.25
CA LYS A 10 -3.62 7.73 7.05
C LYS A 10 -4.06 6.29 7.31
N LYS A 11 -5.37 6.03 7.41
CA LYS A 11 -5.87 4.67 7.61
C LYS A 11 -5.40 3.77 6.48
N PHE A 12 -4.71 2.66 6.80
CA PHE A 12 -4.34 1.65 5.81
C PHE A 12 -5.37 0.52 5.80
N PHE A 13 -5.68 0.00 4.60
CA PHE A 13 -6.65 -1.09 4.48
C PHE A 13 -6.22 -2.36 5.23
N GLY A 14 -4.91 -2.62 5.33
CA GLY A 14 -4.39 -3.74 6.13
C GLY A 14 -4.69 -3.61 7.62
N GLU A 15 -4.59 -2.40 8.17
CA GLU A 15 -4.94 -2.11 9.57
C GLU A 15 -6.45 -2.32 9.80
N HIS A 16 -7.29 -1.85 8.88
CA HIS A 16 -8.74 -2.10 8.92
C HIS A 16 -9.08 -3.59 9.00
N LEU A 17 -8.41 -4.45 8.21
CA LEU A 17 -8.64 -5.89 8.26
C LEU A 17 -8.17 -6.52 9.59
N ILE A 18 -7.09 -6.01 10.18
CA ILE A 18 -6.56 -6.46 11.48
C ILE A 18 -7.49 -6.03 12.62
N ASP A 19 -7.94 -4.78 12.63
CA ASP A 19 -8.85 -4.24 13.65
C ASP A 19 -10.17 -5.03 13.70
N ARG A 20 -10.65 -5.44 12.52
CA ARG A 20 -11.84 -6.29 12.39
C ARG A 20 -11.57 -7.78 12.66
N ARG A 21 -10.34 -8.14 13.04
CA ARG A 21 -9.88 -9.51 13.36
C ARG A 21 -10.09 -10.50 12.20
N LEU A 22 -10.03 -10.01 10.96
CA LEU A 22 -10.20 -10.83 9.77
C LEU A 22 -8.89 -11.46 9.32
N ILE A 23 -7.78 -10.79 9.61
CA ILE A 23 -6.42 -11.27 9.38
C ILE A 23 -5.53 -10.86 10.57
N SER A 24 -4.36 -11.48 10.69
CA SER A 24 -3.31 -11.08 11.63
C SER A 24 -2.14 -10.35 10.95
N GLU A 25 -1.29 -9.70 11.73
CA GLU A 25 -0.03 -9.14 11.22
C GLU A 25 0.85 -10.20 10.56
N ALA A 26 0.88 -11.43 11.10
CA ALA A 26 1.63 -12.54 10.52
C ALA A 26 1.09 -12.92 9.13
N ASP A 27 -0.22 -12.87 8.93
CA ASP A 27 -0.83 -13.13 7.62
C ASP A 27 -0.47 -12.06 6.59
N VAL A 28 -0.35 -10.79 7.03
CA VAL A 28 0.12 -9.70 6.18
C VAL A 28 1.58 -9.91 5.77
N LEU A 29 2.44 -10.32 6.69
CA LEU A 29 3.86 -10.62 6.38
C LEU A 29 3.99 -11.80 5.40
N GLU A 30 3.18 -12.84 5.56
CA GLU A 30 3.13 -13.98 4.64
C GLU A 30 2.65 -13.53 3.25
N ALA A 31 1.59 -12.71 3.18
CA ALA A 31 1.08 -12.15 1.93
C ALA A 31 2.10 -11.22 1.23
N LEU A 32 2.85 -10.41 1.97
CA LEU A 32 3.93 -9.59 1.44
C LEU A 32 5.05 -10.44 0.84
N THR A 33 5.36 -11.57 1.48
CA THR A 33 6.35 -12.53 0.98
C THR A 33 5.89 -13.13 -0.34
N LEU A 34 4.67 -13.66 -0.39
CA LEU A 34 4.10 -14.21 -1.63
C LEU A 34 4.01 -13.16 -2.74
N GLN A 35 3.54 -11.95 -2.42
CA GLN A 35 3.48 -10.85 -3.37
C GLN A 35 4.86 -10.54 -3.97
N ARG A 36 5.91 -10.52 -3.15
CA ARG A 36 7.28 -10.28 -3.60
C ARG A 36 7.77 -11.41 -4.51
N GLU A 37 7.47 -12.66 -4.19
CA GLU A 37 7.85 -13.82 -5.01
C GLU A 37 7.13 -13.84 -6.37
N GLU A 38 5.87 -13.42 -6.40
CA GLU A 38 5.08 -13.32 -7.63
C GLU A 38 5.39 -12.06 -8.46
N THR A 39 6.02 -11.04 -7.84
CA THR A 39 6.41 -9.82 -8.55
C THR A 39 7.53 -10.16 -9.55
N PRO A 40 7.39 -9.80 -10.85
CA PRO A 40 8.44 -10.04 -11.83
C PRO A 40 9.76 -9.36 -11.43
N THR A 41 10.87 -10.07 -11.59
CA THR A 41 12.19 -9.47 -11.37
C THR A 41 12.53 -8.47 -12.48
N PHE A 42 13.49 -7.58 -12.23
CA PHE A 42 13.89 -6.55 -13.18
C PHE A 42 14.36 -7.15 -14.50
N GLU A 43 15.20 -8.19 -14.44
CA GLU A 43 15.77 -8.86 -15.62
C GLU A 43 14.68 -9.47 -16.49
N LYS A 44 13.70 -10.14 -15.86
CA LYS A 44 12.57 -10.75 -16.57
C LYS A 44 11.70 -9.69 -17.22
N MET A 45 11.42 -8.59 -16.53
CA MET A 45 10.60 -7.50 -17.07
C MET A 45 11.33 -6.77 -18.21
N ALA A 46 12.62 -6.49 -18.06
CA ALA A 46 13.45 -5.83 -19.07
C ALA A 46 13.47 -6.62 -20.40
N VAL A 47 13.53 -7.95 -20.33
CA VAL A 47 13.41 -8.82 -21.51
C VAL A 47 12.00 -8.81 -22.08
N LYS A 48 10.99 -8.94 -21.20
CA LYS A 48 9.57 -8.98 -21.60
C LYS A 48 9.16 -7.74 -22.40
N ILE A 49 9.62 -6.55 -22.02
CA ILE A 49 9.29 -5.29 -22.70
C ILE A 49 10.27 -4.89 -23.81
N GLY A 50 11.32 -5.70 -24.04
CA GLY A 50 12.33 -5.43 -25.07
C GLY A 50 13.35 -4.35 -24.72
N ALA A 51 13.40 -3.89 -23.47
CA ALA A 51 14.42 -2.95 -22.99
C ALA A 51 15.82 -3.59 -22.96
N MET A 52 15.89 -4.91 -22.75
CA MET A 52 17.12 -5.69 -22.84
C MET A 52 16.85 -7.00 -23.59
N ASN A 53 17.85 -7.52 -24.28
CA ASN A 53 17.83 -8.90 -24.78
C ASN A 53 18.56 -9.87 -23.83
N MET A 54 18.38 -11.17 -24.05
CA MET A 54 18.99 -12.21 -23.20
C MET A 54 20.53 -12.15 -23.15
N SER A 55 21.20 -11.70 -24.21
CA SER A 55 22.65 -11.53 -24.23
C SER A 55 23.10 -10.39 -23.31
N GLN A 56 22.38 -9.26 -23.33
CA GLN A 56 22.63 -8.14 -22.41
C GLN A 56 22.38 -8.54 -20.95
N VAL A 57 21.29 -9.27 -20.68
CA VAL A 57 21.01 -9.78 -19.32
C VAL A 57 22.12 -10.71 -18.83
N PHE A 58 22.57 -11.65 -19.67
CA PHE A 58 23.64 -12.57 -19.28
C PHE A 58 24.96 -11.83 -18.99
N LYS A 59 25.30 -10.82 -19.80
CA LYS A 59 26.45 -9.94 -19.54
C LYS A 59 26.33 -9.21 -18.21
N ALA A 60 25.18 -8.60 -17.95
CA ALA A 60 24.92 -7.89 -16.69
C ALA A 60 25.03 -8.83 -15.48
N LEU A 61 24.45 -10.03 -15.51
CA LEU A 61 24.56 -11.02 -14.43
C LEU A 61 26.01 -11.47 -14.19
N THR A 62 26.77 -11.67 -15.27
CA THR A 62 28.18 -12.07 -15.17
C THR A 62 29.01 -10.97 -14.50
N MET A 63 28.79 -9.71 -14.88
CA MET A 63 29.45 -8.56 -14.27
C MET A 63 29.00 -8.35 -12.82
N GLN A 64 27.72 -8.53 -12.54
CA GLN A 64 27.16 -8.39 -11.20
C GLN A 64 27.79 -9.36 -10.21
N ALA A 65 28.08 -10.60 -10.63
CA ALA A 65 28.71 -11.61 -9.78
C ALA A 65 30.10 -11.20 -9.23
N GLU A 66 30.74 -10.21 -9.83
CA GLU A 66 32.04 -9.67 -9.42
C GLU A 66 31.91 -8.35 -8.61
N THR A 67 30.69 -7.93 -8.27
CA THR A 67 30.40 -6.64 -7.61
C THR A 67 29.31 -6.76 -6.55
N ASP A 68 29.27 -5.83 -5.60
CA ASP A 68 28.17 -5.70 -4.64
C ASP A 68 26.99 -4.85 -5.17
N LEU A 69 26.99 -4.53 -6.47
CA LEU A 69 26.00 -3.65 -7.08
C LEU A 69 24.71 -4.40 -7.43
N SER A 70 23.60 -3.66 -7.49
CA SER A 70 22.36 -4.23 -8.01
C SER A 70 22.48 -4.51 -9.51
N PHE A 71 21.65 -5.43 -10.03
CA PHE A 71 21.62 -5.74 -11.45
C PHE A 71 21.38 -4.48 -12.29
N MET A 72 20.46 -3.62 -11.84
CA MET A 72 20.11 -2.37 -12.51
C MET A 72 21.32 -1.43 -12.57
N ASP A 73 22.05 -1.27 -11.46
CA ASP A 73 23.23 -0.39 -11.41
C ASP A 73 24.32 -0.88 -12.36
N VAL A 74 24.54 -2.21 -12.42
CA VAL A 74 25.49 -2.83 -13.35
C VAL A 74 25.05 -2.58 -14.79
N ALA A 75 23.77 -2.81 -15.09
CA ALA A 75 23.23 -2.64 -16.44
C ALA A 75 23.36 -1.17 -16.93
N LEU A 76 23.02 -0.20 -16.08
CA LEU A 76 23.16 1.24 -16.38
C LEU A 76 24.62 1.64 -16.56
N ARG A 77 25.49 1.25 -15.62
CA ARG A 77 26.91 1.61 -15.64
C ARG A 77 27.63 1.10 -16.89
N HIS A 78 27.24 -0.05 -17.40
CA HIS A 78 27.83 -0.68 -18.57
C HIS A 78 27.09 -0.36 -19.89
N GLY A 79 26.10 0.54 -19.87
CA GLY A 79 25.34 0.95 -21.04
C GLY A 79 24.54 -0.19 -21.69
N LEU A 80 24.17 -1.19 -20.90
CA LEU A 80 23.34 -2.32 -21.35
C LEU A 80 21.85 -1.96 -21.40
N ILE A 81 21.49 -0.91 -20.66
CA ILE A 81 20.18 -0.25 -20.62
C ILE A 81 20.46 1.24 -20.30
N ASP A 82 19.59 2.16 -20.75
CA ASP A 82 19.65 3.57 -20.36
C ASP A 82 18.67 3.90 -19.22
N GLU A 83 18.79 5.10 -18.62
CA GLU A 83 17.93 5.55 -17.52
C GLU A 83 16.43 5.54 -17.88
N PRO A 84 15.98 6.11 -19.02
CA PRO A 84 14.58 6.06 -19.42
C PRO A 84 14.02 4.65 -19.58
N GLN A 85 14.81 3.74 -20.15
CA GLN A 85 14.44 2.32 -20.27
C GLN A 85 14.34 1.66 -18.90
N ALA A 86 15.27 1.93 -17.99
CA ALA A 86 15.24 1.40 -16.64
C ALA A 86 14.02 1.88 -15.84
N GLU A 87 13.68 3.17 -15.94
CA GLU A 87 12.44 3.73 -15.36
C GLU A 87 11.20 3.03 -15.94
N THR A 88 11.14 2.86 -17.26
CA THR A 88 10.03 2.15 -17.92
C THR A 88 9.90 0.70 -17.40
N VAL A 89 11.02 0.02 -17.15
CA VAL A 89 11.02 -1.33 -16.56
C VAL A 89 10.45 -1.30 -15.15
N LEU A 90 10.87 -0.36 -14.30
CA LEU A 90 10.37 -0.21 -12.93
C LEU A 90 8.86 0.08 -12.90
N ASP A 91 8.38 0.97 -13.75
CA ASP A 91 6.96 1.28 -13.88
C ASP A 91 6.14 0.05 -14.30
N CYS A 92 6.69 -0.76 -15.21
CA CYS A 92 6.06 -2.02 -15.60
C CYS A 92 6.04 -3.03 -14.45
N ILE A 93 7.12 -3.16 -13.66
CA ILE A 93 7.13 -4.03 -12.47
C ILE A 93 6.07 -3.58 -11.49
N GLN A 94 6.02 -2.29 -11.18
CA GLN A 94 5.06 -1.72 -10.25
C GLN A 94 3.61 -1.95 -10.70
N SER A 95 3.35 -1.80 -12.00
CA SER A 95 2.02 -2.05 -12.59
C SER A 95 1.64 -3.54 -12.65
N ASN A 96 2.62 -4.44 -12.68
CA ASN A 96 2.41 -5.90 -12.68
C ASN A 96 2.50 -6.50 -11.26
N LYS A 97 2.80 -5.70 -10.24
CA LYS A 97 2.87 -6.16 -8.85
C LYS A 97 1.48 -6.59 -8.40
N PRO A 98 1.28 -7.86 -7.97
CA PRO A 98 -0.03 -8.32 -7.55
C PRO A 98 -0.50 -7.54 -6.33
N ALA A 99 -1.80 -7.23 -6.24
CA ALA A 99 -2.36 -6.57 -5.07
C ALA A 99 -2.21 -7.45 -3.81
N ILE A 100 -1.90 -6.85 -2.66
CA ILE A 100 -1.70 -7.61 -1.42
C ILE A 100 -2.98 -8.35 -0.99
N GLY A 101 -4.16 -7.78 -1.27
CA GLY A 101 -5.44 -8.44 -1.04
C GLY A 101 -5.59 -9.75 -1.82
N GLU A 102 -5.12 -9.79 -3.07
CA GLU A 102 -5.13 -11.03 -3.86
C GLU A 102 -4.16 -12.07 -3.29
N ALA A 103 -3.01 -11.65 -2.74
CA ALA A 103 -2.10 -12.55 -2.03
C ALA A 103 -2.75 -13.15 -0.76
N LEU A 104 -3.46 -12.34 0.03
CA LEU A 104 -4.21 -12.81 1.21
C LEU A 104 -5.31 -13.82 0.83
N ILE A 105 -6.01 -13.60 -0.28
CA ILE A 105 -7.02 -14.53 -0.80
C ILE A 105 -6.36 -15.84 -1.26
N LYS A 106 -5.26 -15.78 -2.02
CA LYS A 106 -4.53 -16.96 -2.50
C LYS A 106 -4.01 -17.83 -1.36
N LEU A 107 -3.54 -17.21 -0.28
CA LEU A 107 -3.08 -17.90 0.93
C LEU A 107 -4.24 -18.46 1.79
N GLY A 108 -5.49 -18.21 1.40
CA GLY A 108 -6.68 -18.68 2.12
C GLY A 108 -6.91 -17.99 3.47
N LYS A 109 -6.27 -16.83 3.71
CA LYS A 109 -6.39 -16.07 4.97
C LYS A 109 -7.72 -15.34 5.08
N ILE A 110 -8.30 -15.00 3.95
CA ILE A 110 -9.57 -14.30 3.80
C ILE A 110 -10.20 -14.73 2.48
N ASP A 111 -11.51 -14.90 2.45
CA ASP A 111 -12.21 -15.24 1.22
C ASP A 111 -12.48 -13.98 0.36
N ARG A 112 -12.64 -14.16 -0.95
CA ARG A 112 -12.85 -13.07 -1.90
C ARG A 112 -14.07 -12.21 -1.57
N LYS A 113 -15.18 -12.84 -1.15
CA LYS A 113 -16.43 -12.13 -0.83
C LYS A 113 -16.26 -11.26 0.41
N THR A 114 -15.54 -11.74 1.42
CA THR A 114 -15.21 -10.95 2.61
C THR A 114 -14.24 -9.82 2.25
N MET A 115 -13.20 -10.07 1.44
CA MET A 115 -12.29 -9.03 0.97
C MET A 115 -13.03 -7.88 0.27
N GLU A 116 -13.87 -8.20 -0.71
CA GLU A 116 -14.63 -7.21 -1.49
C GLU A 116 -15.56 -6.38 -0.58
N ARG A 117 -16.33 -7.04 0.28
CA ARG A 117 -17.21 -6.36 1.24
C ARG A 117 -16.45 -5.41 2.17
N GLU A 118 -15.28 -5.81 2.64
CA GLU A 118 -14.49 -4.98 3.54
C GLU A 118 -13.80 -3.83 2.83
N LEU A 119 -13.44 -4.01 1.56
CA LEU A 119 -12.92 -2.94 0.73
C LEU A 119 -13.97 -1.84 0.52
N ASP A 120 -15.22 -2.23 0.21
CA ASP A 120 -16.33 -1.28 0.07
C ASP A 120 -16.54 -0.51 1.38
N ARG A 121 -16.62 -1.22 2.52
CA ARG A 121 -16.77 -0.60 3.85
C ARG A 121 -15.63 0.35 4.20
N PHE A 122 -14.40 -0.01 3.81
CA PHE A 122 -13.24 0.83 4.05
C PHE A 122 -13.30 2.11 3.21
N GLN A 123 -13.69 2.00 1.93
CA GLN A 123 -13.89 3.17 1.06
C GLN A 123 -15.02 4.08 1.57
N ASP A 124 -16.15 3.51 1.97
CA ASP A 124 -17.25 4.25 2.59
C ASP A 124 -16.76 4.98 3.85
N SER A 125 -15.96 4.32 4.68
CA SER A 125 -15.41 4.94 5.88
C SER A 125 -14.56 6.15 5.51
N ILE A 126 -13.63 6.03 4.55
CA ILE A 126 -12.79 7.13 4.08
C ILE A 126 -13.63 8.29 3.56
N GLN A 127 -14.67 8.03 2.78
CA GLN A 127 -15.55 9.08 2.25
C GLN A 127 -16.22 9.86 3.38
N VAL A 128 -16.74 9.18 4.40
CA VAL A 128 -17.33 9.84 5.58
C VAL A 128 -16.30 10.71 6.31
N TYR A 129 -15.05 10.25 6.43
CA TYR A 129 -13.97 11.07 7.01
C TYR A 129 -13.71 12.34 6.20
N GLU A 130 -13.63 12.24 4.88
CA GLU A 130 -13.38 13.38 3.99
C GLU A 130 -14.56 14.37 4.02
N ASP A 131 -15.79 13.88 4.04
CA ASP A 131 -17.01 14.69 4.12
C ASP A 131 -17.08 15.45 5.46
N VAL A 132 -16.82 14.77 6.59
CA VAL A 132 -16.79 15.42 7.92
C VAL A 132 -15.65 16.44 8.00
N GLN A 133 -14.48 16.13 7.45
CA GLN A 133 -13.37 17.07 7.38
C GLN A 133 -13.77 18.34 6.59
N GLY A 134 -14.45 18.18 5.44
CA GLY A 134 -14.97 19.29 4.64
C GLY A 134 -15.98 20.14 5.41
N LEU A 135 -16.95 19.51 6.07
CA LEU A 135 -17.95 20.21 6.90
C LEU A 135 -17.32 20.99 8.05
N LEU A 136 -16.31 20.43 8.72
CA LEU A 136 -15.59 21.13 9.79
C LEU A 136 -14.87 22.38 9.28
N GLN A 137 -14.35 22.38 8.05
CA GLN A 137 -13.70 23.55 7.44
C GLN A 137 -14.68 24.69 7.14
N GLU A 138 -15.96 24.39 6.90
CA GLU A 138 -16.99 25.41 6.65
C GLU A 138 -17.42 26.15 7.93
N ILE A 139 -17.17 25.57 9.10
CA ILE A 139 -17.55 26.16 10.38
C ILE A 139 -16.47 27.14 10.86
N THR A 140 -16.86 28.40 11.07
CA THR A 140 -15.96 29.51 11.44
C THR A 140 -15.11 29.25 12.69
N LEU A 141 -15.62 28.43 13.62
CA LEU A 141 -14.92 28.03 14.84
C LEU A 141 -13.69 27.15 14.59
N PHE A 142 -13.68 26.39 13.49
CA PHE A 142 -12.65 25.39 13.19
C PHE A 142 -11.74 25.79 12.02
N GLN A 143 -11.97 26.95 11.41
CA GLN A 143 -11.14 27.49 10.31
C GLN A 143 -9.70 27.82 10.71
N SER A 144 -9.42 27.98 12.00
CA SER A 144 -8.07 28.22 12.53
C SER A 144 -7.31 26.94 12.86
N LEU A 145 -7.96 25.77 12.76
CA LEU A 145 -7.33 24.49 13.00
C LEU A 145 -6.53 24.06 11.78
N ASP A 146 -5.36 23.47 12.03
CA ASP A 146 -4.61 22.82 10.97
C ASP A 146 -5.28 21.51 10.52
N GLU A 147 -4.84 21.00 9.37
CA GLU A 147 -5.38 19.80 8.74
C GLU A 147 -5.30 18.56 9.64
N VAL A 148 -4.31 18.50 10.53
CA VAL A 148 -4.09 17.38 11.45
C VAL A 148 -5.12 17.39 12.59
N ALA A 149 -5.40 18.57 13.15
CA ALA A 149 -6.41 18.75 14.17
C ALA A 149 -7.83 18.47 13.63
N LEU A 150 -8.13 18.93 12.41
CA LEU A 150 -9.42 18.67 11.76
C LEU A 150 -9.66 17.17 11.53
N ARG A 151 -8.63 16.44 11.06
CA ARG A 151 -8.70 14.98 10.90
C ARG A 151 -8.90 14.24 12.21
N SER A 152 -8.20 14.68 13.26
CA SER A 152 -8.33 14.09 14.60
C SER A 152 -9.77 14.25 15.13
N LEU A 153 -10.39 15.40 14.91
CA LEU A 153 -11.79 15.65 15.29
C LEU A 153 -12.77 14.81 14.47
N ALA A 154 -12.59 14.72 13.14
CA ALA A 154 -13.40 13.87 12.28
C ALA A 154 -13.34 12.39 12.70
N ASN A 155 -12.20 11.96 13.24
CA ASN A 155 -12.03 10.62 13.79
C ASN A 155 -12.78 10.37 15.09
N ILE A 156 -12.86 11.36 15.96
CA ILE A 156 -13.65 11.21 17.20
C ILE A 156 -15.15 11.09 16.86
N THR A 157 -15.66 11.86 15.90
CA THR A 157 -17.10 11.84 15.55
C THR A 157 -17.54 10.56 14.86
N THR A 158 -16.64 9.87 14.16
CA THR A 158 -16.93 8.63 13.44
C THR A 158 -16.76 7.38 14.31
N VAL A 159 -15.97 7.46 15.39
CA VAL A 159 -15.80 6.38 16.37
C VAL A 159 -16.96 6.32 17.37
N ILE A 160 -17.69 7.42 17.57
CA ILE A 160 -18.91 7.43 18.37
C ILE A 160 -20.06 6.92 17.50
N ASP A 161 -20.15 5.60 17.35
CA ASP A 161 -21.42 4.96 17.00
C ASP A 161 -22.39 5.32 18.15
N TYR A 162 -23.31 6.26 17.89
CA TYR A 162 -24.35 6.60 18.85
C TYR A 162 -25.29 5.38 18.94
N ASP A 163 -24.99 4.45 19.85
CA ASP A 163 -25.95 3.45 20.33
C ASP A 163 -27.15 4.21 20.91
N ALA A 164 -28.15 4.44 20.08
CA ALA A 164 -29.37 5.16 20.43
C ALA A 164 -30.33 4.33 21.31
N ASP A 165 -29.94 3.12 21.71
CA ASP A 165 -30.78 2.19 22.47
C ASP A 165 -30.63 2.29 24.00
N ASP A 166 -29.71 3.13 24.52
CA ASP A 166 -29.42 3.19 25.97
C ASP A 166 -30.24 4.24 26.75
N TYR A 167 -31.37 4.71 26.20
CA TYR A 167 -32.34 5.51 26.96
C TYR A 167 -33.73 4.87 26.96
N VAL A 168 -33.94 3.93 27.87
CA VAL A 168 -35.26 3.64 28.44
C VAL A 168 -35.22 4.04 29.91
N LEU A 169 -35.81 5.20 30.22
CA LEU A 169 -36.23 5.56 31.58
C LEU A 169 -37.64 5.04 31.85
#